data_AF-B6GZG6-F1
#
_entry.id   AF-B6GZG6-F1
#
_cell.length_a   1.000
_cell.length_b   1.000
_cell.length_c   1.000
_cell.angle_alpha   90.00
_cell.angle_beta   90.00
_cell.angle_gamma   90.00
#
_symmetry.space_group_name_H-M   'P 1'
#
loop_
_entity.id
_entity.type
_entity.pdbx_description
1 polymer ?
#
loop_
_entity_poly.entity_id
_entity_poly.type
_entity_poly.pdbx_seq_one_letter_code
_entity_poly.pdbx_strand_id
1 'polypeptide(L)'
;MAQSNRNSKRFSTVSGSPSLAASDRTNGTLPTGDPRIADMYHLHDGFERLESKPLNKQRFVPTEEKSNNLNKLALGAKVERALGRRMTSQDAVMRKPLSEKAEPTESS
;
A
#
# COMPACT_ATOMS: atom_id res chain seq x y z
N MET A 1 -0.18 67.83 -17.02
CA MET A 1 -0.48 66.48 -17.56
C MET A 1 -1.24 65.72 -16.48
N ALA A 2 -2.53 65.44 -16.69
CA ALA A 2 -3.37 64.79 -15.69
C ALA A 2 -3.26 63.25 -15.78
N GLN A 3 -3.03 62.59 -14.66
CA GLN A 3 -2.94 61.13 -14.55
C GLN A 3 -4.33 60.48 -14.64
N SER A 4 -4.52 59.59 -15.62
CA SER A 4 -5.75 58.81 -15.75
C SER A 4 -5.75 57.63 -14.76
N ASN A 5 -6.53 57.73 -13.68
CA ASN A 5 -6.87 56.58 -12.82
C ASN A 5 -7.89 55.68 -13.55
N ARG A 6 -7.41 54.82 -14.45
CA ARG A 6 -8.24 53.74 -15.00
C ARG A 6 -8.35 52.63 -13.96
N ASN A 7 -9.40 52.68 -13.14
CA ASN A 7 -9.86 51.53 -12.38
C ASN A 7 -10.53 50.52 -13.33
N SER A 8 -9.74 49.92 -14.24
CA SER A 8 -10.23 48.85 -15.10
C SER A 8 -10.09 47.55 -14.31
N LYS A 9 -11.18 47.12 -13.64
CA LYS A 9 -11.31 45.74 -13.20
C LYS A 9 -11.50 44.88 -14.44
N ARG A 10 -10.38 44.49 -15.08
CA ARG A 10 -10.40 43.50 -16.16
C ARG A 10 -10.74 42.17 -15.51
N PHE A 11 -12.02 41.83 -15.48
CA PHE A 11 -12.44 40.47 -15.23
C PHE A 11 -11.88 39.63 -16.38
N SER A 12 -10.79 38.91 -16.13
CA SER A 12 -10.21 37.97 -17.09
C SER A 12 -11.25 36.88 -17.36
N THR A 13 -11.88 36.98 -18.52
CA THR A 13 -12.89 36.03 -18.97
C THR A 13 -12.20 34.78 -19.53
N VAL A 14 -12.43 33.66 -18.84
CA VAL A 14 -12.39 32.29 -19.37
C VAL A 14 -10.98 31.74 -19.63
N SER A 15 -10.42 31.08 -18.61
CA SER A 15 -9.43 30.02 -18.81
C SER A 15 -10.14 28.77 -19.33
N GLY A 16 -9.62 28.14 -20.40
CA GLY A 16 -10.10 26.85 -20.90
C GLY A 16 -9.84 25.66 -19.97
N SER A 17 -9.20 25.89 -18.82
CA SER A 17 -9.06 24.90 -17.77
C SER A 17 -10.35 24.80 -16.95
N PRO A 18 -10.98 23.62 -16.83
CA PRO A 18 -12.13 23.44 -15.95
C PRO A 18 -11.71 23.76 -14.51
N SER A 19 -12.32 24.79 -13.92
CA SER A 19 -12.10 25.19 -12.53
C SER A 19 -13.24 24.66 -11.66
N LEU A 20 -12.90 24.05 -10.53
CA LEU A 20 -13.87 23.60 -9.51
C LEU A 20 -14.29 24.73 -8.56
N ALA A 21 -13.84 25.97 -8.80
CA ALA A 21 -14.20 27.11 -7.97
C ALA A 21 -15.70 27.40 -8.05
N ALA A 22 -16.35 27.49 -6.89
CA ALA A 22 -17.77 27.80 -6.78
C ALA A 22 -18.09 29.16 -7.44
N SER A 23 -18.92 29.13 -8.47
CA SER A 23 -19.45 30.28 -9.19
C SER A 23 -20.94 30.08 -9.47
N ASP A 24 -21.66 31.13 -9.85
CA ASP A 24 -23.10 31.03 -10.19
C ASP A 24 -23.39 30.00 -11.29
N ARG A 25 -22.38 29.64 -12.10
CA ARG A 25 -22.45 28.58 -13.12
C ARG A 25 -22.21 27.16 -12.59
N THR A 26 -21.53 27.00 -11.46
CA THR A 26 -21.29 25.69 -10.83
C THR A 26 -22.30 25.36 -9.74
N ASN A 27 -22.96 26.38 -9.16
CA ASN A 27 -23.91 26.24 -8.06
C ASN A 27 -25.38 26.21 -8.53
N GLY A 28 -25.65 26.53 -9.80
CA GLY A 28 -26.99 26.42 -10.38
C GLY A 28 -27.28 24.96 -10.73
N THR A 29 -28.35 24.40 -10.18
CA THR A 29 -28.95 23.12 -10.62
C THR A 29 -28.97 23.08 -12.15
N LEU A 30 -28.04 22.31 -12.72
CA LEU A 30 -27.87 22.27 -14.15
C LEU A 30 -29.06 21.52 -14.77
N PRO A 31 -29.66 22.04 -15.85
CA PRO A 31 -30.72 21.35 -16.57
C PRO A 31 -30.18 20.04 -17.17
N THR A 32 -31.02 19.02 -17.23
CA THR A 32 -30.76 17.62 -17.68
C THR A 32 -30.18 17.44 -19.10
N GLY A 33 -29.65 18.48 -19.73
CA GLY A 33 -29.00 18.45 -21.04
C GLY A 33 -27.68 19.23 -21.14
N ASP A 34 -27.06 19.64 -20.04
CA ASP A 34 -25.73 20.29 -20.09
C ASP A 34 -24.64 19.26 -20.47
N PRO A 35 -23.80 19.53 -21.49
CA PRO A 35 -22.69 18.64 -21.89
C PRO A 35 -21.73 18.29 -20.75
N ARG A 36 -21.59 19.12 -19.72
CA ARG A 36 -20.79 18.81 -18.52
C ARG A 36 -21.34 17.64 -17.72
N ILE A 37 -22.67 17.49 -17.68
CA ILE A 37 -23.33 16.36 -17.03
C ILE A 37 -23.09 15.09 -17.88
N ALA A 38 -23.17 15.22 -19.21
CA ALA A 38 -22.89 14.10 -20.11
C ALA A 38 -21.44 13.59 -19.94
N ASP A 39 -20.46 14.49 -19.84
CA ASP A 39 -19.07 14.14 -19.57
C ASP A 39 -18.92 13.44 -18.20
N MET A 40 -19.62 13.92 -17.17
CA MET A 40 -19.62 13.28 -15.84
C MET A 40 -20.16 11.85 -15.91
N TYR A 41 -21.27 11.62 -16.62
CA TYR A 41 -21.83 10.29 -16.79
C TYR A 41 -20.91 9.39 -17.63
N HIS A 42 -20.28 9.91 -18.68
CA HIS A 42 -19.30 9.16 -19.47
C HIS A 42 -18.08 8.75 -18.64
N LEU A 43 -17.57 9.63 -17.78
CA LEU A 43 -16.49 9.30 -16.86
C LEU A 43 -16.91 8.25 -15.84
N HIS A 44 -18.10 8.42 -15.23
CA HIS A 44 -18.65 7.45 -14.28
C HIS A 44 -18.80 6.06 -14.91
N ASP A 45 -19.35 5.98 -16.11
CA ASP A 45 -19.53 4.75 -16.88
C ASP A 45 -18.18 4.13 -17.30
N GLY A 46 -17.17 4.97 -17.58
CA GLY A 46 -15.78 4.54 -17.77
C GLY A 46 -15.19 3.89 -16.50
N PHE A 47 -15.40 4.49 -15.34
CA PHE A 47 -14.95 3.91 -14.06
C PHE A 47 -15.67 2.62 -13.71
N GLU A 48 -16.99 2.52 -13.95
CA GLU A 48 -17.75 1.29 -13.74
C GLU A 48 -17.25 0.12 -14.60
N ARG A 49 -16.84 0.40 -15.85
CA ARG A 49 -16.24 -0.60 -16.75
C ARG A 49 -14.82 -1.00 -16.35
N LEU A 50 -14.04 -0.05 -15.81
CA LEU A 50 -12.69 -0.31 -15.30
C LEU A 50 -12.73 -1.10 -13.98
N GLU A 51 -13.84 -1.06 -13.24
CA GLU A 51 -14.00 -1.85 -12.03
C GLU A 51 -14.14 -3.35 -12.37
N SER A 52 -13.09 -4.11 -12.09
CA SER A 52 -13.10 -5.57 -12.26
C SER A 52 -13.89 -6.27 -11.14
N LYS A 53 -15.22 -6.17 -11.19
CA LYS A 53 -16.17 -6.83 -10.28
C LYS A 53 -15.91 -8.34 -10.07
N PRO A 54 -15.56 -9.16 -11.08
CA PRO A 54 -15.25 -10.58 -10.85
C PRO A 54 -13.93 -10.78 -10.08
N LEU A 55 -12.94 -9.92 -10.29
CA LEU A 55 -11.64 -10.02 -9.61
C LEU A 55 -11.77 -9.64 -8.13
N ASN A 56 -12.62 -8.68 -7.80
CA ASN A 56 -12.96 -8.34 -6.41
C ASN A 56 -13.62 -9.52 -5.68
N LYS A 57 -14.42 -10.34 -6.37
CA LYS A 57 -15.00 -11.57 -5.79
C LYS A 57 -13.99 -12.70 -5.62
N GLN A 58 -12.95 -12.74 -6.45
CA GLN A 58 -11.87 -13.73 -6.33
C GLN A 58 -10.85 -13.38 -5.24
N ARG A 59 -10.68 -12.09 -4.94
CA ARG A 59 -9.77 -11.63 -3.88
C ARG A 59 -10.41 -11.91 -2.52
N PHE A 60 -9.88 -12.94 -1.86
CA PHE A 60 -10.22 -13.20 -0.47
C PHE A 60 -9.64 -12.10 0.42
N VAL A 61 -10.51 -11.28 1.02
CA VAL A 61 -10.12 -10.33 2.07
C VAL A 61 -10.37 -11.01 3.42
N PRO A 62 -9.32 -11.33 4.19
CA PRO A 62 -9.49 -11.96 5.49
C PRO A 62 -10.22 -11.04 6.46
N THR A 63 -11.18 -11.60 7.21
CA THR A 63 -11.72 -10.95 8.41
C THR A 63 -10.61 -10.80 9.46
N GLU A 64 -10.76 -9.85 10.38
CA GLU A 64 -9.79 -9.62 11.46
C GLU A 64 -9.55 -10.86 12.32
N GLU A 65 -10.59 -11.63 12.60
CA GLU A 65 -10.46 -12.90 13.31
C GLU A 65 -9.57 -13.89 12.55
N LYS A 66 -9.72 -13.98 11.22
CA LYS A 66 -8.92 -14.88 10.40
C LYS A 66 -7.47 -14.43 10.30
N SER A 67 -7.21 -13.12 10.20
CA SER A 67 -5.83 -12.60 10.21
C SER A 67 -5.15 -12.87 11.55
N ASN A 68 -5.85 -12.69 12.67
CA ASN A 68 -5.34 -13.00 14.01
C ASN A 68 -5.03 -14.49 14.18
N ASN A 69 -5.90 -15.37 13.68
CA ASN A 69 -5.66 -16.81 13.70
C ASN A 69 -4.44 -17.21 12.87
N LEU A 70 -4.27 -16.63 11.67
CA LEU A 70 -3.09 -16.86 10.83
C LEU A 70 -1.80 -16.37 11.52
N ASN A 71 -1.86 -15.21 12.18
CA ASN A 71 -0.73 -14.67 12.94
C ASN A 71 -0.34 -15.59 14.11
N LYS A 72 -1.32 -16.12 14.85
CA LYS A 72 -1.08 -17.07 15.95
C LYS A 72 -0.43 -18.36 15.43
N LEU A 73 -0.93 -18.90 14.33
CA LEU A 73 -0.39 -20.11 13.71
C LEU A 73 1.05 -19.88 13.23
N ALA A 74 1.30 -18.76 12.55
CA ALA A 74 2.64 -18.39 12.10
C ALA A 74 3.62 -18.19 13.26
N LEU A 75 3.18 -17.62 14.37
CA LEU A 75 4.00 -17.46 15.57
C LEU A 75 4.35 -18.82 16.19
N GLY A 76 3.37 -19.72 16.33
CA GLY A 76 3.60 -21.08 16.81
C GLY A 76 4.64 -21.82 15.96
N ALA A 77 4.48 -21.80 14.64
CA ALA A 77 5.42 -22.44 13.71
C ALA A 77 6.84 -21.83 13.80
N LYS A 78 6.96 -20.51 14.01
CA LYS A 78 8.25 -19.84 14.23
C LYS A 78 8.91 -20.32 15.53
N VAL A 79 8.13 -20.43 16.60
CA VAL A 79 8.62 -20.92 17.90
C VAL A 79 9.09 -22.37 17.78
N GLU A 80 8.30 -23.25 17.17
CA GLU A 80 8.69 -24.65 16.95
C GLU A 80 9.98 -24.76 16.12
N ARG A 81 10.09 -24.00 15.03
CA ARG A 81 11.31 -23.96 14.22
C ARG A 81 12.51 -23.46 15.01
N ALA A 82 12.35 -22.39 15.79
CA ALA A 82 13.42 -21.83 16.62
C ALA A 82 13.85 -22.81 17.72
N LEU A 83 12.88 -23.46 18.36
CA LEU A 83 13.12 -24.49 19.37
C LEU A 83 13.86 -25.68 18.77
N GLY A 84 13.41 -26.20 17.61
CA GLY A 84 14.09 -27.30 16.92
C GLY A 84 15.56 -26.99 16.65
N ARG A 85 15.87 -25.78 16.15
CA ARG A 85 17.26 -25.34 15.93
C ARG A 85 18.08 -25.23 17.22
N ARG A 86 17.46 -24.88 18.33
CA ARG A 86 18.16 -24.85 19.62
C ARG A 86 18.36 -26.26 20.14
N MET A 87 17.33 -27.10 20.13
CA MET A 87 17.36 -28.46 20.68
C MET A 87 18.26 -29.40 19.88
N THR A 88 18.53 -29.11 18.60
CA THR A 88 19.53 -29.87 17.84
C THR A 88 20.92 -29.69 18.42
N SER A 89 21.57 -30.80 18.78
CA SER A 89 22.95 -30.85 19.34
C SER A 89 23.11 -30.26 20.75
N GLN A 90 22.01 -30.08 21.49
CA GLN A 90 22.07 -29.73 22.92
C GLN A 90 22.49 -30.90 23.81
N ASP A 91 22.24 -32.13 23.37
CA ASP A 91 22.58 -33.31 24.15
C ASP A 91 24.09 -33.46 24.30
N ALA A 92 24.53 -33.70 25.54
CA ALA A 92 25.94 -33.89 25.84
C ALA A 92 26.47 -35.17 25.18
N VAL A 93 27.36 -35.01 24.20
CA VAL A 93 28.09 -36.14 23.59
C VAL A 93 29.40 -36.34 24.33
N MET A 94 29.50 -37.44 25.08
CA MET A 94 30.74 -37.87 25.73
C MET A 94 31.81 -38.13 24.66
N ARG A 95 32.78 -37.21 24.55
CA ARG A 95 33.96 -37.38 23.69
C ARG A 95 35.13 -37.88 24.51
N LYS A 96 35.94 -38.77 23.92
CA LYS A 96 37.22 -39.19 24.53
C LYS A 96 38.06 -37.94 24.81
N PRO A 97 38.69 -37.83 25.99
CA PRO A 97 39.54 -36.69 26.30
C PRO A 97 40.64 -36.57 25.23
N LEU A 98 40.88 -35.36 24.73
CA LEU A 98 42.02 -35.08 23.86
C LEU A 98 43.28 -35.42 24.66
N SER A 99 44.03 -36.43 24.21
CA SER A 99 45.31 -36.75 24.82
C SER A 99 46.23 -35.55 24.66
N GLU A 100 46.71 -35.04 25.79
CA GLU A 100 47.66 -33.94 25.84
C GLU A 100 48.93 -34.36 25.09
N LYS A 101 49.24 -33.62 24.02
CA LYS A 101 50.55 -33.48 23.36
C LYS A 101 51.36 -34.79 23.21
N ALA A 102 51.27 -35.42 22.03
CA ALA A 102 52.32 -36.32 21.58
C ALA A 102 53.65 -35.54 21.56
N GLU A 103 54.59 -35.93 22.41
CA GLU A 103 55.94 -35.37 22.43
C GLU A 103 56.65 -35.62 21.09
N PRO A 104 57.41 -34.65 20.57
CA PRO A 104 58.19 -34.86 19.36
C PRO A 104 59.25 -35.93 19.64
N THR A 105 59.29 -36.91 18.76
CA THR A 105 60.32 -37.94 18.66
C THR A 105 61.71 -37.32 18.70
N GLU A 106 62.43 -37.48 19.82
CA GLU A 106 63.88 -37.28 19.90
C GLU A 106 64.62 -38.56 19.53
N SER A 107 65.69 -38.32 18.77
CA SER A 107 66.67 -39.20 18.16
C SER A 107 67.41 -40.16 19.11
N SER A 108 67.73 -41.35 18.60
CA SER A 108 69.05 -42.02 18.73
C SER A 108 69.23 -43.07 17.63
#